data_AF-A0A941G7H7-F1
#
_entry.id   AF-A0A941G7H7-F1
#
_cell.length_a   1.000
_cell.length_b   1.000
_cell.length_c   1.000
_cell.angle_alpha   90.00
_cell.angle_beta   90.00
_cell.angle_gamma   90.00
#
_symmetry.space_group_name_H-M   'P 1'
#
loop_
_entity.id
_entity.type
_entity.pdbx_description
1 polymer ?
#
loop_
_entity_poly.entity_id
_entity_poly.type
_entity_poly.pdbx_seq_one_letter_code
_entity_poly.pdbx_strand_id
1 'polypeptide(L)'
;GRDARAAAGRRGVRAPPPRAAGGDMPAGTVLRLATPGELSSFDRARFPDGQPGLVHGLESAGLYRYAATTRQPETLSVEIARDQAQEGWLCAHGHRVEFVMMGGQPRFASCHLAIGNQLDGQPVPPGTWIQVDPAVRGQPIEQAGAGTGARWLLRTEGSEPMDVEKLSLLKLELRLDARRQLLGFEGLLSRETTLGEMTYPAGTRVLSGGLRAAGAQPGDLLFSASRGRVARRAGGTDVAAGSSVLQAPDGAVRAVLSNRDAGVLDVAAVRVGP
;
A
#
# COMPACT_ATOMS: atom_id res chain seq x y z
N GLY A 1 -8.53 21.22 33.44
CA GLY A 1 -7.84 21.37 32.14
C GLY A 1 -8.87 21.66 31.05
N ARG A 2 -8.58 22.60 30.15
CA ARG A 2 -9.47 22.95 29.02
C ARG A 2 -9.75 21.74 28.11
N ASP A 3 -8.83 20.78 28.07
CA ASP A 3 -8.99 19.53 27.32
C ASP A 3 -10.04 18.57 27.89
N ALA A 4 -10.23 18.56 29.22
CA ALA A 4 -11.27 17.75 29.86
C ALA A 4 -12.69 18.33 29.66
N ARG A 5 -12.81 19.65 29.50
CA ARG A 5 -14.10 20.31 29.15
C ARG A 5 -14.44 20.18 27.67
N ALA A 6 -13.45 20.12 26.78
CA ALA A 6 -13.66 19.87 25.34
C ALA A 6 -14.05 18.41 25.01
N ALA A 7 -13.75 17.46 25.91
CA ALA A 7 -14.22 16.07 25.79
C ALA A 7 -15.68 15.89 26.23
N ALA A 8 -16.15 16.67 27.22
CA ALA A 8 -17.49 16.53 27.82
C ALA A 8 -18.65 16.99 26.90
N GLY A 9 -18.37 17.78 25.86
CA GLY A 9 -19.36 18.28 24.90
C GLY A 9 -19.65 17.34 23.72
N ARG A 10 -18.84 16.30 23.50
CA ARG A 10 -18.96 15.36 22.37
C ARG A 10 -19.84 14.16 22.74
N ARG A 11 -21.08 14.42 23.18
CA ARG A 11 -22.05 13.36 23.49
C ARG A 11 -22.46 12.64 22.21
N GLY A 12 -22.52 11.32 22.30
CA GLY A 12 -23.09 10.49 21.24
C GLY A 12 -24.56 10.84 21.05
N VAL A 13 -24.94 11.27 19.84
CA VAL A 13 -26.34 11.54 19.50
C VAL A 13 -26.89 10.32 18.78
N ARG A 14 -28.04 9.81 19.23
CA ARG A 14 -28.76 8.78 18.51
C ARG A 14 -29.48 9.44 17.34
N ALA A 15 -29.03 9.16 16.12
CA ALA A 15 -29.65 9.74 14.94
C ALA A 15 -30.94 8.97 14.61
N PRO A 16 -32.09 9.64 14.37
CA PRO A 16 -33.21 9.03 13.64
C PRO A 16 -32.72 8.75 12.21
N PRO A 17 -32.96 7.57 11.63
CA PRO A 17 -32.21 7.07 10.46
C PRO A 17 -32.19 8.08 9.30
N PRO A 18 -31.03 8.71 9.00
CA PRO A 18 -30.89 9.51 7.81
C PRO A 18 -29.75 9.00 6.92
N ARG A 19 -29.83 9.30 5.63
CA ARG A 19 -28.69 9.21 4.72
C ARG A 19 -27.67 10.28 5.08
N ALA A 20 -26.80 10.00 6.03
CA ALA A 20 -25.69 10.88 6.36
C ALA A 20 -24.44 10.43 5.57
N ALA A 21 -23.84 11.33 4.81
CA ALA A 21 -22.59 11.12 4.06
C ALA A 21 -22.61 9.93 3.05
N GLY A 22 -23.72 9.71 2.35
CA GLY A 22 -23.77 8.78 1.21
C GLY A 22 -23.83 7.28 1.56
N GLY A 23 -24.22 6.95 2.79
CA GLY A 23 -24.57 5.59 3.22
C GLY A 23 -25.91 5.54 3.94
N ASP A 24 -26.58 4.39 3.88
CA ASP A 24 -27.79 4.11 4.65
C ASP A 24 -27.37 3.64 6.05
N MET A 25 -27.64 4.47 7.06
CA MET A 25 -27.31 4.16 8.46
C MET A 25 -28.49 3.43 9.14
N PRO A 26 -28.23 2.33 9.85
CA PRO A 26 -29.27 1.59 10.56
C PRO A 26 -29.82 2.39 11.75
N ALA A 27 -31.07 2.11 12.11
CA ALA A 27 -31.70 2.71 13.28
C ALA A 27 -30.88 2.41 14.55
N GLY A 28 -30.67 3.42 15.39
CA GLY A 28 -29.89 3.28 16.61
C GLY A 28 -28.39 3.56 16.45
N THR A 29 -27.96 3.99 15.26
CA THR A 29 -26.63 4.55 15.03
C THR A 29 -26.30 5.66 16.02
N VAL A 30 -25.08 5.60 16.58
CA VAL A 30 -24.54 6.61 17.49
C VAL A 30 -23.53 7.47 16.74
N LEU A 31 -23.80 8.78 16.67
CA LEU A 31 -22.92 9.76 16.04
C LEU A 31 -22.08 10.48 17.08
N ARG A 32 -20.77 10.62 16.81
CA ARG A 32 -19.91 11.60 17.48
C ARG A 32 -19.86 12.86 16.61
N LEU A 33 -20.29 13.99 17.17
CA LEU A 33 -20.35 15.27 16.47
C LEU A 33 -19.10 16.11 16.75
N ALA A 34 -18.53 16.72 15.71
CA ALA A 34 -17.49 17.74 15.88
C ALA A 34 -18.09 19.06 16.41
N THR A 35 -19.27 19.41 15.91
CA THR A 35 -20.06 20.58 16.35
C THR A 35 -21.33 20.10 17.05
N PRO A 36 -21.51 20.40 18.36
CA PRO A 36 -22.70 19.99 19.10
C PRO A 36 -24.00 20.45 18.43
N GLY A 37 -24.97 19.53 18.27
CA GLY A 37 -26.28 19.81 17.66
C GLY A 37 -26.30 19.83 16.13
N GLU A 38 -25.14 19.87 15.47
CA GLU A 38 -25.05 19.85 14.01
C GLU A 38 -24.76 18.42 13.53
N LEU A 39 -25.78 17.70 13.07
CA LEU A 39 -25.64 16.30 12.65
C LEU A 39 -24.66 16.12 11.48
N SER A 40 -24.59 17.06 10.55
CA SER A 40 -23.65 17.05 9.42
C SER A 40 -22.18 17.11 9.84
N SER A 41 -21.89 17.57 11.06
CA SER A 41 -20.54 17.71 11.60
C SER A 41 -19.97 16.41 12.18
N PHE A 42 -20.69 15.29 12.05
CA PHE A 42 -20.21 14.04 12.63
C PHE A 42 -18.86 13.61 12.04
N ASP A 43 -17.95 13.18 12.92
CA ASP A 43 -16.64 12.66 12.57
C ASP A 43 -16.55 11.13 12.75
N ARG A 44 -17.56 10.53 13.41
CA ARG A 44 -17.71 9.09 13.58
C ARG A 44 -19.18 8.70 13.64
N ALA A 45 -19.53 7.63 12.95
CA ALA A 45 -20.80 6.92 13.10
C ALA A 45 -20.53 5.47 13.50
N ARG A 46 -21.16 5.00 14.59
CA ARG A 46 -21.09 3.61 15.04
C ARG A 46 -22.46 2.97 14.89
N PHE A 47 -22.53 1.87 14.18
CA PHE A 47 -23.80 1.16 13.97
C PHE A 47 -24.04 0.17 15.13
N PRO A 48 -25.30 -0.25 15.36
CA PRO A 48 -25.61 -1.24 16.37
C PRO A 48 -24.98 -2.60 16.04
N ASP A 49 -24.58 -3.33 17.07
CA ASP A 49 -24.02 -4.68 16.91
C ASP A 49 -25.03 -5.60 16.20
N GLY A 50 -24.55 -6.39 15.23
CA GLY A 50 -25.38 -7.28 14.41
C GLY A 50 -26.29 -6.59 13.40
N GLN A 51 -26.24 -5.26 13.27
CA GLN A 51 -27.02 -4.51 12.29
C GLN A 51 -26.07 -3.68 11.40
N PRO A 52 -25.38 -4.30 10.43
CA PRO A 52 -24.51 -3.55 9.53
C PRO A 52 -25.33 -2.57 8.67
N GLY A 53 -24.73 -1.41 8.40
CA GLY A 53 -25.25 -0.43 7.45
C GLY A 53 -24.55 -0.55 6.10
N LEU A 54 -25.07 0.13 5.07
CA LEU A 54 -24.43 0.19 3.77
C LEU A 54 -23.73 1.54 3.61
N VAL A 55 -22.40 1.51 3.52
CA VAL A 55 -21.58 2.69 3.23
C VAL A 55 -20.88 2.47 1.91
N HIS A 56 -21.31 3.20 0.87
CA HIS A 56 -20.75 3.11 -0.47
C HIS A 56 -20.70 1.68 -1.05
N GLY A 57 -21.75 0.90 -0.79
CA GLY A 57 -21.88 -0.49 -1.26
C GLY A 57 -21.18 -1.52 -0.35
N LEU A 58 -20.52 -1.10 0.72
CA LEU A 58 -19.90 -1.98 1.70
C LEU A 58 -20.80 -2.15 2.92
N GLU A 59 -21.04 -3.40 3.30
CA GLU A 59 -21.61 -3.70 4.61
C GLU A 59 -20.62 -3.32 5.70
N SER A 60 -21.05 -2.43 6.59
CA SER A 60 -20.17 -1.71 7.49
C SER A 60 -20.69 -1.77 8.92
N ALA A 61 -19.79 -1.78 9.89
CA ALA A 61 -20.08 -1.63 11.32
C ALA A 61 -19.97 -0.17 11.79
N GLY A 62 -19.34 0.69 10.99
CA GLY A 62 -19.22 2.10 11.26
C GLY A 62 -18.37 2.83 10.23
N LEU A 63 -18.26 4.14 10.38
CA LEU A 63 -17.41 4.97 9.53
C LEU A 63 -16.85 6.18 10.28
N TYR A 64 -15.75 6.70 9.77
CA TYR A 64 -15.04 7.88 10.27
C TYR A 64 -14.93 8.89 9.14
N ARG A 65 -15.09 10.17 9.46
CA ARG A 65 -14.92 11.28 8.53
C ARG A 65 -13.82 12.18 9.03
N TYR A 66 -12.89 12.51 8.14
CA TYR A 66 -11.82 13.46 8.41
C TYR A 66 -12.00 14.63 7.46
N ALA A 67 -12.32 15.79 8.03
CA ALA A 67 -12.53 17.01 7.27
C ALA A 67 -11.31 17.37 6.41
N ALA A 68 -11.57 17.99 5.27
CA ALA A 68 -10.52 18.51 4.41
C ALA A 68 -9.64 19.53 5.16
N THR A 69 -8.35 19.55 4.83
CA THR A 69 -7.41 20.57 5.27
C THR A 69 -6.79 21.25 4.06
N THR A 70 -5.98 22.28 4.27
CA THR A 70 -5.21 22.91 3.19
C THR A 70 -4.24 21.96 2.49
N ARG A 71 -3.90 20.82 3.11
CA ARG A 71 -2.94 19.84 2.55
C ARG A 71 -3.57 18.56 2.03
N GLN A 72 -4.82 18.27 2.41
CA GLN A 72 -5.46 17.00 2.07
C GLN A 72 -6.97 17.16 1.89
N PRO A 73 -7.58 16.46 0.91
CA PRO A 73 -9.03 16.41 0.76
C PRO A 73 -9.70 15.73 1.95
N GLU A 74 -11.03 15.84 2.05
CA GLU A 74 -11.82 15.07 3.01
C GLU A 74 -11.63 13.57 2.74
N THR A 75 -11.49 12.78 3.80
CA THR A 75 -11.37 11.33 3.72
C THR A 75 -12.43 10.64 4.57
N LEU A 76 -12.76 9.42 4.16
CA LEU A 76 -13.73 8.58 4.83
C LEU A 76 -13.12 7.19 5.04
N SER A 77 -13.12 6.72 6.28
CA SER A 77 -12.64 5.38 6.63
C SER A 77 -13.82 4.52 7.05
N VAL A 78 -14.04 3.40 6.38
CA VAL A 78 -15.13 2.46 6.63
C VAL A 78 -14.63 1.27 7.43
N GLU A 79 -15.27 0.99 8.56
CA GLU A 79 -15.10 -0.29 9.26
C GLU A 79 -16.06 -1.30 8.63
N ILE A 80 -15.55 -2.17 7.76
CA ILE A 80 -16.35 -3.19 7.09
C ILE A 80 -16.76 -4.31 8.06
N ALA A 81 -17.95 -4.88 7.88
CA ALA A 81 -18.51 -5.91 8.77
C ALA A 81 -17.95 -7.32 8.51
N ARG A 82 -17.39 -7.55 7.32
CA ARG A 82 -16.73 -8.79 6.89
C ARG A 82 -15.78 -8.47 5.74
N ASP A 83 -14.94 -9.45 5.36
CA ASP A 83 -14.11 -9.37 4.17
C ASP A 83 -14.98 -9.08 2.94
N GLN A 84 -14.66 -8.03 2.19
CA GLN A 84 -15.47 -7.55 1.07
C GLN A 84 -14.60 -7.07 -0.08
N ALA A 85 -15.08 -7.32 -1.30
CA ALA A 85 -14.41 -6.89 -2.50
C ALA A 85 -14.60 -5.39 -2.74
N GLN A 86 -13.51 -4.68 -3.00
CA GLN A 86 -13.51 -3.28 -3.42
C GLN A 86 -12.61 -3.15 -4.65
N GLU A 87 -13.18 -2.68 -5.76
CA GLU A 87 -12.49 -2.59 -7.06
C GLU A 87 -11.74 -3.89 -7.45
N GLY A 88 -12.35 -5.03 -7.14
CA GLY A 88 -11.84 -6.37 -7.41
C GLY A 88 -10.84 -6.92 -6.38
N TRP A 89 -10.44 -6.15 -5.38
CA TRP A 89 -9.56 -6.60 -4.30
C TRP A 89 -10.35 -6.99 -3.07
N LEU A 90 -10.08 -8.15 -2.48
CA LEU A 90 -10.73 -8.56 -1.25
C LEU A 90 -10.06 -7.87 -0.06
N CYS A 91 -10.74 -6.89 0.53
CA CYS A 91 -10.27 -6.15 1.70
C CYS A 91 -10.61 -6.91 2.98
N ALA A 92 -9.69 -6.91 3.95
CA ALA A 92 -9.80 -7.63 5.21
C ALA A 92 -10.66 -6.89 6.23
N HIS A 93 -11.61 -7.61 6.84
CA HIS A 93 -12.26 -7.23 8.07
C HIS A 93 -11.22 -7.08 9.20
N GLY A 94 -11.49 -6.17 10.14
CA GLY A 94 -10.54 -5.76 11.18
C GLY A 94 -9.63 -4.61 10.76
N HIS A 95 -9.57 -4.29 9.46
CA HIS A 95 -8.93 -3.10 8.92
C HIS A 95 -9.97 -2.21 8.25
N ARG A 96 -9.67 -0.91 8.16
CA ARG A 96 -10.55 0.04 7.50
C ARG A 96 -10.30 0.08 6.00
N VAL A 97 -11.39 0.29 5.25
CA VAL A 97 -11.35 0.64 3.84
C VAL A 97 -11.37 2.16 3.74
N GLU A 98 -10.37 2.72 3.06
CA GLU A 98 -10.16 4.15 2.98
C GLU A 98 -10.68 4.70 1.65
N PHE A 99 -11.34 5.85 1.74
CA PHE A 99 -11.86 6.62 0.62
C PHE A 99 -11.40 8.07 0.71
N VAL A 100 -11.22 8.69 -0.45
CA VAL A 100 -11.01 10.13 -0.56
C VAL A 100 -12.19 10.76 -1.29
N MET A 101 -12.70 11.85 -0.74
CA MET A 101 -13.78 12.61 -1.34
C MET A 101 -13.25 13.45 -2.51
N MET A 102 -13.71 13.16 -3.71
CA MET A 102 -13.37 13.88 -4.94
C MET A 102 -14.65 14.31 -5.65
N GLY A 103 -14.85 15.62 -5.82
CA GLY A 103 -16.09 16.16 -6.42
C GLY A 103 -17.34 15.76 -5.64
N GLY A 104 -17.24 15.66 -4.31
CA GLY A 104 -18.33 15.22 -3.44
C GLY A 104 -18.63 13.71 -3.48
N GLN A 105 -17.85 12.94 -4.24
CA GLN A 105 -18.01 11.48 -4.35
C GLN A 105 -16.85 10.74 -3.70
N PRO A 106 -17.11 9.67 -2.93
CA PRO A 106 -16.08 8.82 -2.36
C PRO A 106 -15.36 8.03 -3.46
N ARG A 107 -14.02 8.09 -3.48
CA ARG A 107 -13.19 7.26 -4.37
C ARG A 107 -12.32 6.35 -3.54
N PHE A 108 -12.32 5.06 -3.87
CA PHE A 108 -11.49 4.09 -3.19
C PHE A 108 -10.03 4.57 -3.19
N ALA A 109 -9.41 4.52 -2.02
CA ALA A 109 -8.05 4.95 -1.82
C ALA A 109 -7.15 3.77 -1.46
N SER A 110 -7.56 2.95 -0.48
CA SER A 110 -6.71 1.86 0.01
C SER A 110 -7.44 0.91 0.97
N CYS A 111 -6.90 -0.29 1.16
CA CYS A 111 -7.29 -1.22 2.22
C CYS A 111 -6.16 -2.22 2.53
N HIS A 112 -6.27 -2.96 3.64
CA HIS A 112 -5.45 -4.16 3.85
C HIS A 112 -6.14 -5.35 3.18
N LEU A 113 -5.37 -6.19 2.50
CA LEU A 113 -5.87 -7.34 1.76
C LEU A 113 -6.19 -8.52 2.69
N ALA A 114 -7.30 -9.18 2.45
CA ALA A 114 -7.67 -10.44 3.09
C ALA A 114 -6.96 -11.63 2.43
N ILE A 115 -7.14 -12.82 3.02
CA ILE A 115 -6.76 -14.09 2.42
C ILE A 115 -7.57 -14.32 1.15
N GLY A 116 -6.93 -14.81 0.07
CA GLY A 116 -7.60 -15.19 -1.18
C GLY A 116 -7.32 -14.26 -2.36
N ASN A 117 -6.63 -13.14 -2.14
CA ASN A 117 -6.10 -12.33 -3.24
C ASN A 117 -4.93 -13.06 -3.94
N GLN A 118 -4.85 -12.94 -5.26
CA GLN A 118 -3.79 -13.54 -6.06
C GLN A 118 -3.24 -12.55 -7.09
N LEU A 119 -1.97 -12.74 -7.44
CA LEU A 119 -1.26 -12.09 -8.53
C LEU A 119 -0.54 -13.15 -9.35
N ASP A 120 -0.82 -13.21 -10.66
CA ASP A 120 -0.26 -14.22 -11.58
C ASP A 120 -0.35 -15.66 -11.06
N GLY A 121 -1.48 -15.99 -10.43
CA GLY A 121 -1.76 -17.31 -9.83
C GLY A 121 -1.06 -17.57 -8.49
N GLN A 122 -0.29 -16.62 -7.98
CA GLN A 122 0.36 -16.72 -6.66
C GLN A 122 -0.46 -16.00 -5.58
N PRO A 123 -0.55 -16.55 -4.36
CA PRO A 123 -1.22 -15.87 -3.26
C PRO A 123 -0.47 -14.59 -2.87
N VAL A 124 -1.22 -13.50 -2.69
CA VAL A 124 -0.70 -12.28 -2.06
C VAL A 124 -0.77 -12.46 -0.54
N PRO A 125 0.30 -12.19 0.22
CA PRO A 125 0.28 -12.30 1.67
C PRO A 125 -0.88 -11.49 2.30
N PRO A 126 -1.67 -12.07 3.22
CA PRO A 126 -2.72 -11.34 3.90
C PRO A 126 -2.14 -10.18 4.72
N GLY A 127 -2.91 -9.10 4.86
CA GLY A 127 -2.43 -7.87 5.48
C GLY A 127 -1.55 -7.01 4.57
N THR A 128 -1.29 -7.42 3.33
CA THR A 128 -0.67 -6.52 2.32
C THR A 128 -1.52 -5.26 2.18
N TRP A 129 -0.90 -4.09 2.29
CA TRP A 129 -1.57 -2.81 2.07
C TRP A 129 -1.64 -2.52 0.58
N ILE A 130 -2.84 -2.29 0.07
CA ILE A 130 -3.03 -1.81 -1.31
C ILE A 130 -3.50 -0.37 -1.31
N GLN A 131 -2.99 0.41 -2.25
CA GLN A 131 -3.40 1.78 -2.49
C GLN A 131 -3.58 2.05 -3.99
N VAL A 132 -4.61 2.84 -4.33
CA VAL A 132 -4.77 3.44 -5.65
C VAL A 132 -3.79 4.61 -5.80
N ASP A 133 -2.97 4.58 -6.85
CA ASP A 133 -2.08 5.67 -7.21
C ASP A 133 -2.87 7.00 -7.28
N PRO A 134 -2.50 8.01 -6.47
CA PRO A 134 -3.21 9.28 -6.44
C PRO A 134 -3.38 9.96 -7.80
N ALA A 135 -2.46 9.73 -8.75
CA ALA A 135 -2.49 10.36 -10.07
C ALA A 135 -3.67 9.88 -10.93
N VAL A 136 -4.19 8.67 -10.68
CA VAL A 136 -5.28 8.05 -11.45
C VAL A 136 -6.52 7.74 -10.62
N ARG A 137 -6.57 8.20 -9.36
CA ARG A 137 -7.70 7.96 -8.46
C ARG A 137 -9.00 8.53 -9.04
N GLY A 138 -10.06 7.73 -8.99
CA GLY A 138 -11.38 8.10 -9.51
C GLY A 138 -11.53 7.97 -11.02
N GLN A 139 -10.46 7.64 -11.76
CA GLN A 139 -10.56 7.27 -13.17
C GLN A 139 -11.11 5.85 -13.33
N PRO A 140 -11.97 5.58 -14.33
CA PRO A 140 -12.51 4.25 -14.58
C PRO A 140 -11.42 3.21 -14.82
N ILE A 141 -11.53 2.04 -14.17
CA ILE A 141 -10.58 0.94 -14.33
C ILE A 141 -10.54 0.46 -15.78
N GLU A 142 -11.68 0.43 -16.47
CA GLU A 142 -11.80 -0.11 -17.82
C GLU A 142 -11.18 0.79 -18.90
N GLN A 143 -11.00 2.07 -18.61
CA GLN A 143 -10.32 3.01 -19.51
C GLN A 143 -8.80 2.94 -19.37
N ALA A 144 -8.29 2.24 -18.35
CA ALA A 144 -6.86 2.02 -18.18
C ALA A 144 -6.41 0.84 -19.06
N GLY A 145 -5.99 1.17 -20.29
CA GLY A 145 -5.42 0.21 -21.23
C GLY A 145 -4.11 -0.43 -20.74
N ALA A 146 -3.69 -1.50 -21.41
CA ALA A 146 -2.34 -2.03 -21.26
C ALA A 146 -1.32 -0.92 -21.60
N GLY A 147 -0.32 -0.70 -20.72
CA GLY A 147 0.64 0.39 -20.87
C GLY A 147 0.21 1.72 -20.23
N THR A 148 -0.92 1.75 -19.53
CA THR A 148 -1.19 2.85 -18.58
C THR A 148 -0.23 2.73 -17.39
N GLY A 149 0.11 3.87 -16.79
CA GLY A 149 0.99 3.91 -15.63
C GLY A 149 0.44 3.11 -14.44
N ALA A 150 1.19 3.10 -13.34
CA ALA A 150 0.76 2.40 -12.13
C ALA A 150 -0.63 2.87 -11.68
N ARG A 151 -1.51 1.90 -11.40
CA ARG A 151 -2.78 2.12 -10.71
C ARG A 151 -2.71 1.58 -9.28
N TRP A 152 -2.16 0.38 -9.11
CA TRP A 152 -2.12 -0.28 -7.82
C TRP A 152 -0.70 -0.22 -7.26
N LEU A 153 -0.60 0.23 -6.03
CA LEU A 153 0.62 0.21 -5.22
C LEU A 153 0.37 -0.78 -4.09
N LEU A 154 1.10 -1.89 -4.05
CA LEU A 154 0.98 -2.88 -2.97
C LEU A 154 2.23 -2.85 -2.12
N ARG A 155 2.07 -3.03 -0.80
CA ARG A 155 3.17 -3.08 0.16
C ARG A 155 2.95 -4.22 1.14
N THR A 156 3.90 -5.15 1.18
CA THR A 156 3.90 -6.23 2.16
C THR A 156 4.59 -5.76 3.44
N GLU A 157 3.91 -5.89 4.58
CA GLU A 157 4.43 -5.45 5.90
C GLU A 157 5.01 -6.63 6.71
N GLY A 158 4.89 -7.86 6.22
CA GLY A 158 5.22 -9.09 6.92
C GLY A 158 6.63 -9.65 6.68
N SER A 159 6.93 -10.72 7.41
CA SER A 159 8.12 -11.58 7.25
C SER A 159 7.90 -12.74 6.27
N GLU A 160 6.71 -12.85 5.68
CA GLU A 160 6.39 -13.87 4.69
C GLU A 160 6.93 -13.43 3.33
N PRO A 161 7.79 -14.23 2.69
CA PRO A 161 8.29 -13.90 1.37
C PRO A 161 7.23 -14.14 0.30
N MET A 162 7.28 -13.33 -0.75
CA MET A 162 6.51 -13.50 -1.99
C MET A 162 7.48 -13.61 -3.16
N ASP A 163 7.20 -14.52 -4.10
CA ASP A 163 8.04 -14.71 -5.27
C ASP A 163 7.61 -13.76 -6.40
N VAL A 164 8.55 -12.96 -6.91
CA VAL A 164 8.35 -12.02 -8.02
C VAL A 164 9.52 -12.15 -8.96
N GLU A 165 9.27 -12.37 -10.26
CA GLU A 165 10.33 -12.58 -11.27
C GLU A 165 11.36 -13.65 -10.84
N LYS A 166 10.87 -14.74 -10.23
CA LYS A 166 11.67 -15.85 -9.66
C LYS A 166 12.57 -15.46 -8.47
N LEU A 167 12.43 -14.25 -7.95
CA LEU A 167 13.10 -13.78 -6.74
C LEU A 167 12.16 -13.87 -5.56
N SER A 168 12.64 -14.42 -4.45
CA SER A 168 11.86 -14.51 -3.22
C SER A 168 12.13 -13.29 -2.36
N LEU A 169 11.11 -12.45 -2.16
CA LEU A 169 11.26 -11.09 -1.63
C LEU A 169 10.44 -10.85 -0.36
N LEU A 170 11.05 -10.11 0.57
CA LEU A 170 10.46 -9.54 1.79
C LEU A 170 10.29 -8.02 1.64
N LYS A 171 9.39 -7.43 2.44
CA LYS A 171 9.12 -5.97 2.44
C LYS A 171 8.93 -5.43 1.04
N LEU A 172 8.08 -6.12 0.30
CA LEU A 172 7.92 -5.97 -1.14
C LEU A 172 6.95 -4.82 -1.41
N GLU A 173 7.39 -3.88 -2.23
CA GLU A 173 6.56 -2.86 -2.85
C GLU A 173 6.34 -3.22 -4.33
N LEU A 174 5.08 -3.35 -4.76
CA LEU A 174 4.73 -3.63 -6.16
C LEU A 174 4.01 -2.45 -6.77
N ARG A 175 4.30 -2.20 -8.05
CA ARG A 175 3.57 -1.27 -8.91
C ARG A 175 2.90 -2.07 -10.00
N LEU A 176 1.57 -2.03 -10.05
CA LEU A 176 0.78 -2.76 -11.04
C LEU A 176 -0.06 -1.80 -11.87
N ASP A 177 -0.29 -2.17 -13.12
CA ASP A 177 -1.28 -1.50 -13.96
C ASP A 177 -2.72 -1.84 -13.52
N ALA A 178 -3.73 -1.28 -14.18
CA ALA A 178 -5.12 -1.54 -13.82
C ALA A 178 -5.54 -3.02 -13.96
N ARG A 179 -4.89 -3.78 -14.83
CA ARG A 179 -5.10 -5.22 -15.07
C ARG A 179 -4.26 -6.10 -14.12
N ARG A 180 -3.62 -5.48 -13.12
CA ARG A 180 -2.73 -6.13 -12.14
C ARG A 180 -1.47 -6.73 -12.74
N GLN A 181 -1.08 -6.28 -13.93
CA GLN A 181 0.19 -6.66 -14.52
C GLN A 181 1.32 -5.88 -13.85
N LEU A 182 2.42 -6.57 -13.57
CA LEU A 182 3.58 -6.01 -12.92
C LEU A 182 4.27 -4.96 -13.81
N LEU A 183 4.44 -3.75 -13.29
CA LEU A 183 5.19 -2.66 -13.93
C LEU A 183 6.58 -2.47 -13.33
N GLY A 184 6.75 -2.87 -12.06
CA GLY A 184 7.99 -2.74 -11.32
C GLY A 184 7.80 -3.12 -9.86
N PHE A 185 8.90 -3.35 -9.18
CA PHE A 185 8.90 -3.72 -7.78
C PHE A 185 10.16 -3.29 -7.07
N GLU A 186 10.07 -3.20 -5.76
CA GLU A 186 11.21 -3.07 -4.87
C GLU A 186 11.05 -4.05 -3.71
N GLY A 187 12.11 -4.76 -3.32
CA GLY A 187 12.05 -5.64 -2.16
C GLY A 187 13.42 -6.05 -1.65
N LEU A 188 13.43 -6.91 -0.64
CA LEU A 188 14.64 -7.49 -0.06
C LEU A 188 14.69 -8.99 -0.32
N LEU A 189 15.80 -9.53 -0.82
CA LEU A 189 15.96 -10.97 -0.96
C LEU A 189 15.74 -11.67 0.39
N SER A 190 14.85 -12.66 0.42
CA SER A 190 14.54 -13.44 1.63
C SER A 190 15.65 -14.41 2.00
N ARG A 191 16.47 -14.81 1.02
CA ARG A 191 17.55 -15.79 1.14
C ARG A 191 18.72 -15.43 0.23
N GLU A 192 19.86 -16.09 0.43
CA GLU A 192 20.95 -16.02 -0.55
C GLU A 192 20.44 -16.47 -1.93
N THR A 193 20.73 -15.69 -2.97
CA THR A 193 20.23 -15.92 -4.33
C THR A 193 21.38 -15.77 -5.31
N THR A 194 21.52 -16.75 -6.19
CA THR A 194 22.48 -16.70 -7.30
C THR A 194 21.76 -16.34 -8.59
N LEU A 195 22.30 -15.35 -9.30
CA LEU A 195 21.80 -14.92 -10.61
C LEU A 195 23.00 -14.71 -11.54
N GLY A 196 23.14 -15.60 -12.53
CA GLY A 196 24.33 -15.64 -13.38
C GLY A 196 25.59 -15.90 -12.56
N GLU A 197 26.60 -15.06 -12.74
CA GLU A 197 27.88 -15.12 -12.01
C GLU A 197 27.84 -14.52 -10.59
N MET A 198 26.72 -13.89 -10.21
CA MET A 198 26.60 -13.16 -8.95
C MET A 198 25.85 -13.97 -7.90
N THR A 199 26.35 -13.96 -6.67
CA THR A 199 25.65 -14.49 -5.49
C THR A 199 25.39 -13.37 -4.49
N TYR A 200 24.12 -13.12 -4.23
CA TYR A 200 23.64 -12.05 -3.35
C TYR A 200 23.20 -12.62 -2.00
N PRO A 201 23.64 -12.04 -0.87
CA PRO A 201 23.18 -12.46 0.44
C PRO A 201 21.71 -12.05 0.67
N ALA A 202 21.06 -12.73 1.61
CA ALA A 202 19.75 -12.32 2.11
C ALA A 202 19.78 -10.86 2.61
N GLY A 203 18.68 -10.14 2.41
CA GLY A 203 18.57 -8.71 2.71
C GLY A 203 19.20 -7.79 1.66
N THR A 204 19.65 -8.31 0.52
CA THR A 204 20.00 -7.48 -0.65
C THR A 204 18.74 -6.83 -1.19
N ARG A 205 18.77 -5.50 -1.38
CA ARG A 205 17.68 -4.75 -2.00
C ARG A 205 17.68 -5.02 -3.50
N VAL A 206 16.51 -5.29 -4.05
CA VAL A 206 16.29 -5.49 -5.48
C VAL A 206 15.26 -4.48 -5.95
N LEU A 207 15.54 -3.82 -7.07
CA LEU A 207 14.64 -2.88 -7.73
C LEU A 207 14.47 -3.29 -9.20
N SER A 208 13.24 -3.22 -9.69
CA SER A 208 12.86 -3.38 -11.09
C SER A 208 11.85 -2.31 -11.49
N GLY A 209 11.87 -1.91 -12.77
CA GLY A 209 10.95 -0.93 -13.34
C GLY A 209 11.22 0.49 -12.87
N GLY A 210 11.49 1.41 -13.81
CA GLY A 210 11.82 2.80 -13.48
C GLY A 210 13.22 3.01 -12.93
N LEU A 211 14.16 2.11 -13.26
CA LEU A 211 15.58 2.31 -13.01
C LEU A 211 16.06 3.59 -13.71
N ARG A 212 16.74 4.46 -12.95
CA ARG A 212 17.34 5.71 -13.46
C ARG A 212 18.83 5.58 -13.77
N ALA A 213 19.40 4.40 -13.52
CA ALA A 213 20.79 4.09 -13.77
C ALA A 213 21.11 4.22 -15.26
N ALA A 214 22.24 4.86 -15.58
CA ALA A 214 22.69 4.98 -16.96
C ALA A 214 22.93 3.59 -17.58
N GLY A 215 22.41 3.37 -18.80
CA GLY A 215 22.54 2.10 -19.51
C GLY A 215 21.52 1.02 -19.15
N ALA A 216 20.65 1.26 -18.16
CA ALA A 216 19.56 0.35 -17.81
C ALA A 216 18.60 0.14 -18.98
N GLN A 217 18.23 -1.12 -19.21
CA GLN A 217 17.24 -1.55 -20.18
C GLN A 217 15.93 -1.94 -19.49
N PRO A 218 14.79 -1.90 -20.21
CA PRO A 218 13.54 -2.45 -19.69
C PRO A 218 13.70 -3.91 -19.24
N GLY A 219 13.21 -4.21 -18.03
CA GLY A 219 13.32 -5.53 -17.42
C GLY A 219 14.60 -5.76 -16.63
N ASP A 220 15.61 -4.90 -16.73
CA ASP A 220 16.80 -5.02 -15.88
C ASP A 220 16.46 -4.90 -14.39
N LEU A 221 17.30 -5.56 -13.59
CA LEU A 221 17.26 -5.63 -12.15
C LEU A 221 18.46 -4.89 -11.57
N LEU A 222 18.24 -4.15 -10.49
CA LEU A 222 19.30 -3.49 -9.74
C LEU A 222 19.41 -4.13 -8.35
N PHE A 223 20.57 -4.68 -8.03
CA PHE A 223 20.86 -5.33 -6.75
C PHE A 223 21.80 -4.46 -5.91
N SER A 224 21.39 -4.15 -4.68
CA SER A 224 22.19 -3.36 -3.74
C SER A 224 22.33 -4.10 -2.41
N ALA A 225 23.54 -4.60 -2.13
CA ALA A 225 23.80 -5.32 -0.89
C ALA A 225 23.69 -4.37 0.33
N SER A 226 23.10 -4.88 1.41
CA SER A 226 23.03 -4.15 2.69
C SER A 226 24.43 -3.86 3.25
N ARG A 227 24.56 -2.81 4.08
CA ARG A 227 25.85 -2.43 4.70
C ARG A 227 26.48 -3.61 5.45
N GLY A 228 27.79 -3.77 5.29
CA GLY A 228 28.55 -4.86 5.90
C GLY A 228 28.32 -6.23 5.26
N ARG A 229 27.60 -6.29 4.13
CA ARG A 229 27.46 -7.46 3.27
C ARG A 229 28.12 -7.20 1.92
N VAL A 230 28.43 -8.28 1.22
CA VAL A 230 29.06 -8.27 -0.11
C VAL A 230 28.29 -9.19 -1.03
N ALA A 231 28.11 -8.78 -2.29
CA ALA A 231 27.69 -9.68 -3.36
C ALA A 231 28.95 -10.34 -3.93
N ARG A 232 28.96 -11.67 -4.01
CA ARG A 232 30.12 -12.41 -4.51
C ARG A 232 30.04 -12.56 -6.02
N ARG A 233 31.18 -12.43 -6.71
CA ARG A 233 31.26 -12.66 -8.16
C ARG A 233 32.15 -13.86 -8.45
N ALA A 234 31.61 -14.86 -9.15
CA ALA A 234 32.38 -16.05 -9.51
C ALA A 234 33.62 -15.69 -10.34
N GLY A 235 34.81 -15.98 -9.82
CA GLY A 235 36.08 -15.70 -10.51
C GLY A 235 36.44 -14.21 -10.66
N GLY A 236 35.73 -13.32 -9.94
CA GLY A 236 35.90 -11.87 -10.04
C GLY A 236 36.07 -11.18 -8.69
N THR A 237 36.00 -9.86 -8.71
CA THR A 237 36.01 -9.03 -7.49
C THR A 237 34.60 -8.95 -6.91
N ASP A 238 34.49 -9.19 -5.60
CA ASP A 238 33.25 -9.01 -4.84
C ASP A 238 32.78 -7.55 -4.89
N VAL A 239 31.46 -7.36 -4.91
CA VAL A 239 30.82 -6.03 -4.90
C VAL A 239 30.38 -5.71 -3.47
N ALA A 240 31.07 -4.76 -2.86
CA ALA A 240 30.78 -4.31 -1.51
C ALA A 240 29.56 -3.36 -1.46
N ALA A 241 29.00 -3.21 -0.26
CA ALA A 241 28.01 -2.17 0.02
C ALA A 241 28.51 -0.76 -0.36
N GLY A 242 27.61 0.07 -0.87
CA GLY A 242 27.93 1.37 -1.51
C GLY A 242 28.00 1.29 -3.04
N SER A 243 27.98 0.07 -3.58
CA SER A 243 27.82 -0.22 -5.01
C SER A 243 26.58 -1.08 -5.25
N SER A 244 26.04 -0.96 -6.46
CA SER A 244 24.90 -1.73 -6.96
C SER A 244 25.27 -2.43 -8.26
N VAL A 245 24.70 -3.61 -8.47
CA VAL A 245 24.90 -4.41 -9.67
C VAL A 245 23.66 -4.29 -10.53
N LEU A 246 23.82 -3.76 -11.75
CA LEU A 246 22.79 -3.75 -12.77
C LEU A 246 22.92 -5.04 -13.58
N GLN A 247 21.86 -5.85 -13.58
CA GLN A 247 21.83 -7.15 -14.23
C GLN A 247 20.58 -7.31 -15.08
N ALA A 248 20.71 -8.00 -16.21
CA ALA A 248 19.57 -8.47 -16.97
C ALA A 248 18.89 -9.66 -16.23
N PRO A 249 17.61 -9.96 -16.52
CA PRO A 249 16.90 -11.10 -15.91
C PRO A 249 17.53 -12.48 -16.15
N ASP A 250 18.32 -12.62 -17.22
CA ASP A 250 19.09 -13.85 -17.51
C ASP A 250 20.36 -13.98 -16.67
N GLY A 251 20.69 -12.95 -15.89
CA GLY A 251 21.85 -12.87 -15.02
C GLY A 251 23.11 -12.28 -15.63
N ALA A 252 23.07 -11.78 -16.87
CA ALA A 252 24.17 -11.03 -17.43
C ALA A 252 24.39 -9.72 -16.67
N VAL A 253 25.59 -9.52 -16.12
CA VAL A 253 25.98 -8.25 -15.47
C VAL A 253 26.19 -7.19 -16.54
N ARG A 254 25.39 -6.12 -16.49
CA ARG A 254 25.53 -4.96 -17.39
C ARG A 254 26.54 -3.96 -16.86
N ALA A 255 26.45 -3.66 -15.57
CA ALA A 255 27.34 -2.71 -14.91
C ALA A 255 27.41 -2.94 -13.40
N VAL A 256 28.51 -2.50 -12.81
CA VAL A 256 28.61 -2.25 -11.37
C VAL A 256 28.72 -0.74 -11.19
N LEU A 257 27.78 -0.16 -10.46
CA LEU A 257 27.61 1.29 -10.30
C LEU A 257 27.80 1.66 -8.84
N SER A 258 28.20 2.90 -8.55
CA SER A 258 28.03 3.42 -7.20
C SER A 258 26.53 3.52 -6.88
N ASN A 259 26.14 3.41 -5.60
CA ASN A 259 24.74 3.59 -5.20
C ASN A 259 24.18 4.94 -5.67
N ARG A 260 25.03 5.99 -5.63
CA ARG A 260 24.67 7.32 -6.12
C ARG A 260 24.32 7.30 -7.61
N ASP A 261 25.14 6.70 -8.45
CA ASP A 261 24.93 6.64 -9.90
C ASP A 261 23.76 5.72 -10.26
N ALA A 262 23.49 4.73 -9.41
CA ALA A 262 22.33 3.86 -9.52
C ALA A 262 21.02 4.50 -9.02
N GLY A 263 21.07 5.71 -8.45
CA GLY A 263 19.91 6.39 -7.87
C GLY A 263 19.43 5.78 -6.55
N VAL A 264 20.26 4.97 -5.89
CA VAL A 264 19.99 4.33 -4.61
C VAL A 264 20.40 5.28 -3.48
N LEU A 265 19.43 5.68 -2.67
CA LEU A 265 19.69 6.49 -1.48
C LEU A 265 20.20 5.58 -0.34
N ASP A 266 21.43 5.82 0.12
CA ASP A 266 21.97 5.20 1.33
C ASP A 266 21.33 5.83 2.58
N VAL A 267 20.09 5.45 2.88
CA VAL A 267 19.46 5.91 4.12
C VAL A 267 20.18 5.25 5.29
N ALA A 268 20.79 6.05 6.16
CA ALA A 268 21.32 5.55 7.43
C ALA A 268 20.17 4.96 8.24
N ALA A 269 20.24 3.66 8.52
CA ALA A 269 19.47 3.08 9.60
C ALA A 269 19.88 3.81 10.88
N VAL A 270 19.05 4.77 11.32
CA VAL A 270 19.20 5.38 12.62
C VAL A 270 18.99 4.26 13.63
N ARG A 271 20.06 3.85 14.30
CA ARG A 271 19.95 3.07 15.53
C ARG A 271 19.28 4.00 16.54
N VAL A 272 17.98 3.84 16.72
CA VAL A 272 17.35 4.27 17.97
C VAL A 272 17.82 3.25 19.00
N GLY A 273 18.83 3.65 19.79
CA GLY A 273 19.29 2.88 20.95
C GLY A 273 18.20 2.81 22.02
N PRO A 274 18.39 1.92 23.03
CA PRO A 274 17.35 1.48 23.96
C PRO A 274 16.71 2.60 24.79
#